data_AF-A0A3Q9RKU5-F1
#
_entry.id   AF-A0A3Q9RKU5-F1
#
_cell.length_a   1.000
_cell.length_b   1.000
_cell.length_c   1.000
_cell.angle_alpha   90.00
_cell.angle_beta   90.00
_cell.angle_gamma   90.00
#
_symmetry.space_group_name_H-M   'P 1'
#
loop_
_entity.id
_entity.type
_entity.pdbx_description
1 polymer ?
#
loop_
_entity_poly.entity_id
_entity_poly.type
_entity_poly.pdbx_seq_one_letter_code
_entity_poly.pdbx_strand_id
1 'polypeptide(L)' 'MNNHEIDYKIFGDDMQFVEVELDPKETVVAEAGSFMMMDGNIKMETVFGDGSAGSSGIMGKLFGAGKRILTG' A
#
# COMPACT_ATOMS: atom_id res chain seq x y z
N MET A 1 -11.21 5.13 10.91
CA MET A 1 -10.51 4.08 10.14
C MET A 1 -11.05 2.76 10.66
N ASN A 2 -12.09 2.22 10.02
CA ASN A 2 -12.43 0.81 10.23
C ASN A 2 -11.54 0.06 9.24
N ASN A 3 -10.41 -0.45 9.72
CA ASN A 3 -9.62 -1.35 8.91
C ASN A 3 -10.45 -2.62 8.72
N HIS A 4 -10.49 -3.16 7.51
CA HIS A 4 -11.18 -4.41 7.29
C HIS A 4 -10.45 -5.52 8.05
N GLU A 5 -11.20 -6.53 8.50
CA GLU A 5 -10.61 -7.73 9.08
C GLU A 5 -10.01 -8.52 7.93
N ILE A 6 -8.69 -8.53 7.81
CA ILE A 6 -7.99 -9.17 6.70
C ILE A 6 -7.76 -10.64 7.03
N ASP A 7 -8.20 -11.51 6.12
CA ASP A 7 -7.89 -12.93 6.17
C ASP A 7 -6.49 -13.21 5.61
N TYR A 8 -5.68 -13.95 6.38
CA TYR A 8 -4.32 -14.30 5.98
C TYR A 8 -3.91 -15.69 6.45
N LYS A 9 -2.91 -16.25 5.77
CA LYS A 9 -2.29 -17.52 6.15
C LYS A 9 -0.79 -17.48 5.93
N ILE A 10 -0.03 -18.00 6.91
CA ILE A 10 1.41 -18.14 6.82
C ILE A 10 1.75 -19.54 6.30
N PHE A 11 2.60 -19.60 5.29
CA PHE A 11 3.08 -20.83 4.68
C PHE A 11 4.59 -20.94 4.79
N GLY A 12 5.09 -22.18 4.69
CA GLY A 12 6.52 -22.48 4.75
C GLY A 12 7.03 -22.72 6.18
N ASP A 13 8.18 -23.39 6.26
CA ASP A 13 8.92 -23.61 7.52
C ASP A 13 10.21 -22.77 7.47
N ASP A 14 11.16 -23.16 6.60
CA ASP A 14 12.41 -22.43 6.39
C ASP A 14 12.25 -21.16 5.53
N MET A 15 11.40 -21.22 4.51
CA MET A 15 11.10 -20.09 3.61
C MET A 15 9.64 -19.68 3.78
N GLN A 16 9.42 -18.71 4.66
CA GLN A 16 8.08 -18.28 5.02
C GLN A 16 7.55 -17.18 4.12
N PHE A 17 6.26 -17.25 3.82
CA PHE A 17 5.52 -16.17 3.18
C PHE A 17 4.10 -16.06 3.74
N VAL A 18 3.50 -14.88 3.59
CA VAL A 18 2.12 -14.63 3.96
C VAL A 18 1.26 -14.54 2.71
N GLU A 19 0.20 -15.33 2.68
CA GLU A 19 -0.89 -15.20 1.72
C GLU A 19 -1.98 -14.34 2.35
N VAL A 20 -2.49 -13.39 1.58
CA VAL A 20 -3.54 -12.46 2.02
C VAL A 20 -4.72 -12.63 1.07
N GLU A 21 -5.90 -12.94 1.62
CA GLU A 21 -7.16 -12.99 0.88
C GLU A 21 -7.76 -11.58 0.85
N LEU A 22 -8.34 -11.21 -0.29
CA LEU A 22 -8.95 -9.90 -0.50
C LEU A 22 -10.39 -10.07 -0.93
N ASP A 23 -11.31 -9.55 -0.12
CA ASP A 23 -12.69 -9.39 -0.54
C ASP A 23 -12.82 -8.33 -1.64
N PRO A 24 -13.93 -8.30 -2.38
CA PRO A 24 -14.18 -7.24 -3.35
C PRO A 24 -14.05 -5.84 -2.71
N LYS A 25 -13.16 -5.02 -3.30
CA LYS A 25 -12.80 -3.65 -2.85
C LYS A 25 -11.85 -3.57 -1.66
N GLU A 26 -11.28 -4.67 -1.22
CA GLU A 26 -10.18 -4.64 -0.27
C GLU A 26 -8.85 -4.32 -0.94
N THR A 27 -7.89 -3.89 -0.13
CA THR A 27 -6.56 -3.52 -0.61
C THR A 27 -5.55 -3.79 0.49
N VAL A 28 -4.43 -4.38 0.11
CA VAL A 28 -3.27 -4.56 0.97
C VAL A 28 -2.12 -3.69 0.46
N VAL A 29 -1.36 -3.10 1.39
CA VAL A 29 -0.16 -2.32 1.08
C VAL A 29 1.04 -3.10 1.59
N ALA A 30 2.03 -3.30 0.74
CA ALA A 30 3.26 -4.01 1.07
C ALA A 30 4.48 -3.22 0.57
N GLU A 31 5.64 -3.49 1.17
CA GLU A 31 6.90 -2.86 0.77
C GLU A 31 7.35 -3.34 -0.60
N ALA A 32 7.98 -2.47 -1.39
CA ALA A 32 8.55 -2.84 -2.68
C ALA A 32 9.54 -4.02 -2.51
N GLY A 33 9.36 -5.07 -3.31
CA GLY A 33 10.21 -6.27 -3.26
C GLY A 33 9.74 -7.36 -2.30
N SER A 34 8.74 -7.11 -1.45
CA SER A 34 8.12 -8.14 -0.59
C SER A 34 7.05 -8.97 -1.31
N PHE A 35 6.50 -8.43 -2.39
CA PHE A 35 5.43 -9.07 -3.15
C PHE A 35 5.94 -10.23 -3.99
N MET A 36 5.33 -11.41 -3.84
CA MET A 36 5.73 -12.64 -4.55
C MET A 36 4.83 -12.97 -5.74
N MET A 37 3.54 -13.13 -5.51
CA MET A 37 2.57 -13.62 -6.50
C MET A 37 1.16 -13.09 -6.22
N MET A 38 0.30 -13.10 -7.25
CA MET A 38 -1.13 -12.79 -7.15
C MET A 38 -1.96 -13.62 -8.12
N ASP A 39 -3.25 -13.74 -7.83
CA ASP A 39 -4.26 -14.21 -8.78
C ASP A 39 -4.53 -13.13 -9.86
N GLY A 40 -5.01 -13.56 -11.03
CA GLY A 40 -5.27 -12.69 -12.19
C GLY A 40 -6.42 -11.71 -12.00
N ASN A 41 -7.27 -11.88 -10.98
CA ASN A 41 -8.30 -10.92 -10.61
C ASN A 41 -7.81 -9.79 -9.69
N ILE A 42 -6.56 -9.84 -9.22
CA ILE A 42 -5.96 -8.81 -8.36
C ILE A 42 -5.22 -7.77 -9.22
N LYS A 43 -5.41 -6.49 -8.88
CA LYS A 43 -4.73 -5.38 -9.55
C LYS A 43 -3.59 -4.85 -8.69
N MET A 44 -2.37 -4.85 -9.25
CA MET A 44 -1.21 -4.20 -8.63
C MET A 44 -1.12 -2.72 -9.02
N GLU A 45 -0.88 -1.86 -8.04
CA GLU A 45 -0.51 -0.46 -8.25
C GLU A 45 0.71 -0.11 -7.38
N THR A 46 1.67 0.63 -7.96
CA THR A 46 2.83 1.16 -7.20
C THR A 46 2.56 2.59 -6.80
N VAL A 47 2.60 2.88 -5.50
CA VAL A 47 2.37 4.23 -4.95
C VAL A 47 3.54 4.69 -4.09
N PHE A 48 3.81 6.00 -4.10
CA PHE A 48 4.81 6.59 -3.22
C PHE A 48 4.19 6.99 -1.87
N GLY A 49 4.48 6.20 -0.83
CA GLY A 49 3.92 6.35 0.51
C GLY A 49 3.07 5.13 0.88
N ASP A 50 2.21 5.28 1.87
CA ASP A 50 1.32 4.24 2.41
C ASP A 50 -0.08 4.21 1.75
N GLY A 51 -0.29 5.02 0.70
CA GLY A 51 -1.58 5.15 0.03
C GLY A 51 -2.67 5.88 0.85
N SER A 52 -2.38 6.31 2.08
CA SER A 52 -3.38 6.94 2.97
C SER A 52 -3.66 8.42 2.62
N ALA A 53 -2.72 9.06 1.92
CA ALA A 53 -2.86 10.42 1.43
C ALA A 53 -3.67 10.45 0.13
N GLY A 54 -4.99 10.54 0.23
CA GLY A 54 -5.87 10.70 -0.92
C GLY A 54 -5.43 11.83 -1.85
N SER A 55 -5.17 11.51 -3.12
CA SER A 55 -5.10 12.40 -4.29
C SER A 55 -4.34 13.74 -4.14
N SER A 56 -3.47 13.94 -3.15
CA SER A 56 -2.51 15.03 -3.18
C SER A 56 -1.36 14.60 -4.06
N GLY A 57 -1.57 14.75 -5.38
CA GLY A 57 -0.58 14.47 -6.40
C GLY A 57 0.74 15.22 -6.16
N ILE A 58 1.70 15.01 -7.05
CA ILE A 58 3.04 15.64 -7.01
C ILE A 58 2.97 17.15 -6.72
N MET A 59 1.92 17.83 -7.20
CA MET A 59 1.66 19.25 -6.97
C MET A 59 1.43 19.61 -5.49
N GLY A 60 0.74 18.76 -4.71
CA GLY A 60 0.48 18.99 -3.28
C GLY A 60 1.75 18.85 -2.44
N LYS A 61 2.62 17.88 -2.78
CA LYS A 61 3.94 17.73 -2.14
C LYS A 61 4.87 18.90 -2.46
N LEU A 62 4.85 19.42 -3.70
CA LEU A 62 5.60 20.60 -4.10
C LEU A 62 5.12 21.88 -3.39
N PHE A 63 3.79 22.07 -3.29
CA PHE A 63 3.22 23.22 -2.61
C PHE A 63 3.48 23.19 -1.09
N GLY A 64 3.44 22.00 -0.49
CA GLY A 64 3.82 21.79 0.91
C GLY A 64 5.29 22.10 1.19
N ALA A 65 6.19 21.75 0.26
CA ALA A 65 7.62 22.11 0.35
C ALA A 65 7.85 23.62 0.16
N GLY A 66 7.16 24.26 -0.80
CA GLY A 66 7.24 25.70 -1.03
C GLY A 66 6.72 26.53 0.14
N LYS A 67 5.65 26.08 0.81
CA LYS A 67 5.12 26.74 2.00
C LYS A 67 6.12 26.76 3.17
N ARG A 68 6.94 25.70 3.32
CA ARG A 68 8.00 25.65 4.34
C ARG A 68 9.13 26.67 4.09
N ILE A 69 9.37 27.06 2.83
CA ILE A 69 10.33 28.14 2.52
C ILE A 69 9.75 29.51 2.86
N LEU A 70 8.45 29.70 2.68
CA LEU A 70 7.76 30.98 2.94
C LEU A 70 7.41 31.21 4.42
N THR A 71 7.19 30.14 5.17
CA THR A 71 6.91 30.19 6.61
C THR A 71 8.11 29.77 7.46
N GLY A 72 9.27 29.62 6.84
CA GLY A 72 10.57 29.52 7.52
C GLY A 72 11.03 30.90 7.96
#